data_AF-A0A653NDA3-F1
#
_entry.id   AF-A0A653NDA3-F1
#
_cell.length_a   1.000
_cell.length_b   1.000
_cell.length_c   1.000
_cell.angle_alpha   90.00
_cell.angle_beta   90.00
_cell.angle_gamma   90.00
#
_symmetry.space_group_name_H-M   'P 1'
#
loop_
_entity.id
_entity.type
_entity.pdbx_description
1 polymer ?
#
loop_
_entity_poly.entity_id
_entity_poly.type
_entity_poly.pdbx_seq_one_letter_code
_entity_poly.pdbx_strand_id
1 'polypeptide(L)'
;MNRRDTHAIHGRSRRLVRAVLRVLFALIGMAAMLAADAARAQQPDWLDPHVTQATIVDTICVPGYVDRVLPSFQTQMRQKERLLKQRSIDASFASEYALDHRMPVLLGGSPNAPANLDVRRWEGRNGQRRKERLAVYLKRCVCTGDMTLRAAQSAMAGDWPNLYPNLSSMSCQGY
;
A
#
# COMPACT_ATOMS: atom_id res chain seq x y z
N MET A 1 -10.42 64.05 -11.67
CA MET A 1 -10.40 62.58 -11.62
C MET A 1 -9.05 62.09 -12.15
N ASN A 2 -8.12 61.62 -11.30
CA ASN A 2 -6.72 61.44 -11.67
C ASN A 2 -6.37 59.97 -11.99
N ARG A 3 -5.64 59.75 -13.09
CA ARG A 3 -5.37 58.46 -13.77
C ARG A 3 -4.42 57.51 -13.01
N ARG A 4 -3.90 57.92 -11.84
CA ARG A 4 -2.85 57.20 -11.10
C ARG A 4 -3.38 56.18 -10.10
N ASP A 5 -4.61 56.35 -9.60
CA ASP A 5 -5.17 55.48 -8.56
C ASP A 5 -5.65 54.12 -9.11
N THR A 6 -6.06 54.08 -10.38
CA THR A 6 -6.55 52.86 -11.04
C THR A 6 -5.47 51.80 -11.26
N HIS A 7 -4.20 52.17 -11.45
CA HIS A 7 -3.11 51.21 -11.68
C HIS A 7 -2.66 50.47 -10.41
N ALA A 8 -2.69 51.12 -9.24
CA ALA A 8 -2.29 50.52 -7.96
C ALA A 8 -3.29 49.45 -7.49
N ILE A 9 -4.59 49.71 -7.68
CA ILE A 9 -5.68 48.79 -7.30
C ILE A 9 -5.63 47.52 -8.16
N HIS A 10 -5.37 47.65 -9.48
CA HIS A 10 -5.23 46.52 -10.39
C HIS A 10 -3.99 45.65 -10.08
N GLY A 11 -2.88 46.25 -9.65
CA GLY A 11 -1.66 45.52 -9.29
C GLY A 11 -1.78 44.71 -8.00
N ARG A 12 -2.50 45.23 -7.00
CA ARG A 12 -2.74 44.56 -5.72
C ARG A 12 -3.74 43.40 -5.86
N SER A 13 -4.79 43.59 -6.66
CA SER A 13 -5.79 42.57 -6.99
C SER A 13 -5.18 41.39 -7.77
N ARG A 14 -4.33 41.65 -8.78
CA ARG A 14 -3.62 40.60 -9.53
C ARG A 14 -2.64 39.77 -8.69
N ARG A 15 -2.00 40.37 -7.68
CA ARG A 15 -1.12 39.66 -6.73
C ARG A 15 -1.92 38.78 -5.76
N LEU A 16 -3.05 39.26 -5.27
CA LEU A 16 -3.96 38.50 -4.42
C LEU A 16 -4.58 37.31 -5.16
N VAL A 17 -5.07 37.53 -6.38
CA VAL A 17 -5.62 36.45 -7.23
C VAL A 17 -4.57 35.37 -7.50
N ARG A 18 -3.32 35.75 -7.83
CA ARG A 18 -2.22 34.79 -8.03
C ARG A 18 -1.82 34.05 -6.75
N ALA A 19 -1.85 34.71 -5.59
CA ALA A 19 -1.56 34.07 -4.31
C ALA A 19 -2.68 33.08 -3.92
N VAL A 20 -3.95 33.46 -4.09
CA VAL A 20 -5.12 32.60 -3.85
C VAL A 20 -5.12 31.39 -4.79
N LEU A 21 -4.84 31.58 -6.08
CA LEU A 21 -4.69 30.48 -7.04
C LEU A 21 -3.54 29.53 -6.66
N ARG A 22 -2.38 30.05 -6.22
CA ARG A 22 -1.26 29.20 -5.76
C ARG A 22 -1.61 28.39 -4.51
N VAL A 23 -2.31 28.98 -3.55
CA VAL A 23 -2.79 28.29 -2.35
C VAL A 23 -3.82 27.23 -2.71
N LEU A 24 -4.78 27.53 -3.59
CA LEU A 24 -5.77 26.57 -4.08
C LEU A 24 -5.11 25.41 -4.84
N PHE A 25 -4.15 25.67 -5.72
CA PHE A 25 -3.40 24.61 -6.42
C PHE A 25 -2.58 23.74 -5.45
N ALA A 26 -1.97 24.34 -4.41
CA ALA A 26 -1.25 23.59 -3.39
C ALA A 26 -2.19 22.70 -2.55
N LEU A 27 -3.36 23.22 -2.15
CA LEU A 27 -4.37 22.47 -1.40
C LEU A 27 -5.00 21.34 -2.23
N ILE A 28 -5.31 21.59 -3.51
CA ILE A 28 -5.83 20.58 -4.44
C ILE A 28 -4.78 19.48 -4.70
N GLY A 29 -3.50 19.86 -4.88
CA GLY A 29 -2.40 18.91 -5.05
C GLY A 29 -2.19 18.01 -3.83
N MET A 30 -2.32 18.56 -2.62
CA MET A 30 -2.21 17.79 -1.37
C MET A 30 -3.40 16.83 -1.18
N ALA A 31 -4.62 17.25 -1.51
CA ALA A 31 -5.81 16.40 -1.45
C ALA A 31 -5.75 15.23 -2.47
N ALA A 32 -5.21 15.47 -3.67
CA ALA A 32 -5.05 14.43 -4.69
C ALA A 32 -4.04 13.35 -4.29
N MET A 33 -2.96 13.70 -3.57
CA MET A 33 -1.98 12.75 -3.05
C MET A 33 -2.59 11.82 -1.98
N LEU A 34 -3.35 12.38 -1.04
CA LEU A 34 -4.03 11.60 0.02
C LEU A 34 -5.08 10.63 -0.54
N ALA A 35 -5.80 11.03 -1.58
CA ALA A 35 -6.81 10.17 -2.22
C ALA A 35 -6.20 8.99 -3.00
N ALA A 36 -4.98 9.15 -3.56
CA ALA A 36 -4.32 8.11 -4.33
C ALA A 36 -3.86 6.92 -3.46
N ASP A 37 -3.37 7.18 -2.25
CA ASP A 37 -2.97 6.12 -1.31
C ASP A 37 -4.16 5.31 -0.81
N ALA A 38 -5.29 5.97 -0.51
CA ALA A 38 -6.54 5.30 -0.16
C ALA A 38 -7.03 4.40 -1.31
N ALA A 39 -7.01 4.89 -2.55
CA ALA A 39 -7.46 4.12 -3.71
C ALA A 39 -6.67 2.82 -3.94
N ARG A 40 -5.35 2.79 -3.64
CA ARG A 40 -4.54 1.56 -3.75
C ARG A 40 -4.86 0.54 -2.66
N ALA A 41 -5.25 1.00 -1.48
CA ALA A 41 -5.66 0.14 -0.37
C ALA A 41 -6.99 -0.58 -0.60
N GLN A 42 -7.80 -0.07 -1.52
CA GLN A 42 -9.13 -0.56 -1.83
C GLN A 42 -9.24 -1.30 -3.17
N GLN A 43 -8.14 -1.78 -3.77
CA GLN A 43 -8.21 -2.58 -5.00
C GLN A 43 -8.96 -3.90 -4.75
N PRO A 44 -10.27 -4.01 -5.10
CA PRO A 44 -11.09 -5.12 -4.63
C PRO A 44 -10.65 -6.45 -5.25
N ASP A 45 -10.04 -6.40 -6.43
CA ASP A 45 -9.43 -7.51 -7.15
C ASP A 45 -8.15 -8.04 -6.48
N TRP A 46 -7.59 -7.33 -5.51
CA TRP A 46 -6.49 -7.82 -4.68
C TRP A 46 -6.96 -8.53 -3.42
N LEU A 47 -8.18 -8.25 -2.94
CA LEU A 47 -8.65 -8.64 -1.62
C LEU A 47 -9.40 -9.98 -1.65
N ASP A 48 -9.33 -10.71 -0.54
CA ASP A 48 -10.20 -11.85 -0.29
C ASP A 48 -11.54 -11.33 0.28
N PRO A 49 -12.69 -11.52 -0.42
CA PRO A 49 -13.98 -11.03 0.06
C PRO A 49 -14.43 -11.68 1.37
N HIS A 50 -13.85 -12.81 1.77
CA HIS A 50 -14.14 -13.47 3.05
C HIS A 50 -13.38 -12.82 4.22
N VAL A 51 -12.35 -12.02 3.96
CA VAL A 51 -11.56 -11.33 4.99
C VAL A 51 -12.03 -9.88 5.09
N THR A 52 -12.82 -9.62 6.11
CA THR A 52 -13.40 -8.31 6.42
C THR A 52 -13.08 -7.97 7.87
N GLN A 53 -13.31 -6.72 8.28
CA GLN A 53 -13.16 -6.31 9.67
C GLN A 53 -13.99 -7.18 10.63
N ALA A 54 -15.17 -7.64 10.20
CA ALA A 54 -16.05 -8.47 11.02
C ALA A 54 -15.57 -9.93 11.12
N THR A 55 -14.80 -10.42 10.14
CA THR A 55 -14.37 -11.82 10.07
C THR A 55 -12.90 -12.02 10.44
N ILE A 56 -12.16 -10.98 10.85
CA ILE A 56 -10.72 -11.11 11.19
C ILE A 56 -10.47 -12.13 12.30
N VAL A 57 -11.38 -12.26 13.27
CA VAL A 57 -11.27 -13.19 14.40
C VAL A 57 -11.35 -14.66 13.98
N ASP A 58 -12.00 -14.95 12.85
CA ASP A 58 -12.15 -16.30 12.28
C ASP A 58 -11.21 -16.53 11.08
N THR A 59 -10.53 -15.48 10.61
CA THR A 59 -9.64 -15.51 9.45
C THR A 59 -8.20 -15.20 9.86
N ILE A 60 -7.70 -14.00 9.54
CA ILE A 60 -6.28 -13.66 9.67
C ILE A 60 -5.79 -13.75 11.13
N CYS A 61 -6.64 -13.57 12.13
CA CYS A 61 -6.26 -13.66 13.53
C CYS A 61 -6.20 -15.09 14.08
N VAL A 62 -6.60 -16.10 13.31
CA VAL A 62 -6.51 -17.51 13.69
C VAL A 62 -5.10 -18.06 13.37
N PRO A 63 -4.46 -18.80 14.29
CA PRO A 63 -3.20 -19.49 14.02
C PRO A 63 -3.32 -20.42 12.79
N GLY A 64 -2.29 -20.43 11.94
CA GLY A 64 -2.24 -21.28 10.74
C GLY A 64 -3.17 -20.86 9.60
N TYR A 65 -3.85 -19.70 9.67
CA TYR A 65 -4.77 -19.25 8.61
C TYR A 65 -4.13 -19.26 7.22
N VAL A 66 -2.92 -18.70 7.08
CA VAL A 66 -2.19 -18.62 5.80
C VAL A 66 -1.93 -20.00 5.21
N ASP A 67 -1.50 -20.96 6.02
CA ASP A 67 -1.21 -22.34 5.56
C ASP A 67 -2.47 -23.04 5.06
N ARG A 68 -3.65 -22.70 5.60
CA ARG A 68 -4.95 -23.26 5.17
C ARG A 68 -5.43 -22.69 3.85
N VAL A 69 -5.13 -21.42 3.54
CA VAL A 69 -5.70 -20.72 2.38
C VAL A 69 -4.75 -20.58 1.20
N LEU A 70 -3.44 -20.69 1.42
CA LEU A 70 -2.47 -20.66 0.33
C LEU A 70 -2.63 -21.90 -0.56
N PRO A 71 -2.46 -21.75 -1.89
CA PRO A 71 -2.42 -22.89 -2.78
C PRO A 71 -1.16 -23.73 -2.50
N SER A 72 -1.15 -24.98 -2.99
CA SER A 72 0.00 -25.87 -2.82
C SER A 72 1.31 -25.23 -3.31
N PHE A 73 2.43 -25.59 -2.68
CA PHE A 73 3.76 -25.10 -3.04
C PHE A 73 4.04 -25.21 -4.55
N GLN A 74 3.68 -26.35 -5.15
CA GLN A 74 3.84 -26.58 -6.60
C GLN A 74 3.05 -25.57 -7.45
N THR A 75 1.86 -25.17 -7.00
CA THR A 75 1.04 -24.15 -7.68
C THR A 75 1.67 -22.78 -7.56
N GLN A 76 2.18 -22.42 -6.37
CA GLN A 76 2.89 -21.16 -6.15
C GLN A 76 4.15 -21.06 -7.00
N MET A 77 4.93 -22.15 -7.12
CA MET A 77 6.13 -22.17 -7.95
C MET A 77 5.81 -21.98 -9.44
N ARG A 78 4.77 -22.64 -9.96
CA ARG A 78 4.31 -22.40 -11.34
C ARG A 78 3.84 -20.97 -11.57
N GLN A 79 3.13 -20.38 -10.60
CA GLN A 79 2.72 -18.97 -10.67
C GLN A 79 3.93 -18.04 -10.72
N LYS A 80 4.93 -18.27 -9.85
CA LYS A 80 6.19 -17.51 -9.81
C LYS A 80 6.94 -17.61 -11.14
N GLU A 81 7.11 -18.81 -11.69
CA GLU A 81 7.79 -19.02 -12.98
C GLU A 81 7.11 -18.27 -14.12
N ARG A 82 5.77 -18.32 -14.18
CA ARG A 82 4.99 -17.59 -15.16
C ARG A 82 5.22 -16.08 -15.03
N LEU A 83 5.20 -15.55 -13.81
CA LEU A 83 5.43 -14.13 -13.56
C LEU A 83 6.86 -13.70 -13.90
N LEU A 84 7.88 -14.49 -13.57
CA LEU A 84 9.27 -14.21 -13.97
C LEU A 84 9.39 -14.05 -15.49
N LYS A 85 8.79 -14.97 -16.26
CA LYS A 85 8.73 -14.89 -17.73
C LYS A 85 7.99 -13.63 -18.20
N GLN A 86 6.83 -13.33 -17.63
CA GLN A 86 6.05 -12.12 -17.96
C GLN A 86 6.82 -10.82 -17.69
N ARG A 87 7.70 -10.81 -16.68
CA ARG A 87 8.56 -9.67 -16.34
C ARG A 87 9.89 -9.66 -17.10
N SER A 88 10.11 -10.59 -18.02
CA SER A 88 11.38 -10.76 -18.74
C SER A 88 12.59 -10.90 -17.80
N ILE A 89 12.40 -11.56 -16.65
CA ILE A 89 13.47 -11.88 -15.71
C ILE A 89 14.06 -13.24 -16.08
N ASP A 90 15.37 -13.27 -16.27
CA ASP A 90 16.10 -14.50 -16.59
C ASP A 90 15.96 -15.54 -15.45
N ALA A 91 15.78 -16.81 -15.83
CA ALA A 91 15.60 -17.90 -14.88
C ALA A 91 16.81 -18.10 -13.95
N SER A 92 18.02 -17.71 -14.37
CA SER A 92 19.23 -17.72 -13.53
C SER A 92 19.12 -16.81 -12.31
N PHE A 93 18.31 -15.75 -12.36
CA PHE A 93 18.03 -14.87 -11.22
C PHE A 93 16.77 -15.27 -10.43
N ALA A 94 16.10 -16.38 -10.77
CA ALA A 94 14.82 -16.75 -10.16
C ALA A 94 14.89 -16.92 -8.63
N SER A 95 16.04 -17.32 -8.09
CA SER A 95 16.27 -17.47 -6.65
C SER A 95 16.28 -16.13 -5.90
N GLU A 96 16.59 -15.01 -6.58
CA GLU A 96 16.63 -13.67 -5.98
C GLU A 96 15.24 -13.06 -5.77
N TYR A 97 14.19 -13.67 -6.35
CA TYR A 97 12.83 -13.18 -6.30
C TYR A 97 11.91 -14.11 -5.48
N ALA A 98 10.93 -13.51 -4.82
CA ALA A 98 9.79 -14.17 -4.22
C ALA A 98 8.55 -14.08 -5.12
N LEU A 99 7.59 -14.98 -4.91
CA LEU A 99 6.21 -14.73 -5.27
C LEU A 99 5.67 -13.68 -4.29
N ASP A 100 5.19 -12.54 -4.77
CA ASP A 100 4.67 -11.45 -3.96
C ASP A 100 3.14 -11.39 -4.09
N HIS A 101 2.46 -11.29 -2.94
CA HIS A 101 1.07 -10.84 -2.88
C HIS A 101 1.06 -9.32 -2.67
N ARG A 102 0.60 -8.54 -3.66
CA ARG A 102 0.57 -7.06 -3.60
C ARG A 102 -0.05 -6.57 -2.29
N MET A 103 -1.24 -7.06 -1.96
CA MET A 103 -1.78 -7.11 -0.61
C MET A 103 -1.43 -8.46 0.03
N PRO A 104 -0.67 -8.52 1.14
CA PRO A 104 -0.35 -9.76 1.85
C PRO A 104 -1.61 -10.50 2.31
N VAL A 105 -1.58 -11.83 2.25
CA VAL A 105 -2.66 -12.70 2.77
C VAL A 105 -2.91 -12.45 4.26
N LEU A 106 -1.87 -12.12 5.03
CA LEU A 106 -1.96 -11.73 6.44
C LEU A 106 -2.78 -10.46 6.69
N LEU A 107 -3.05 -9.66 5.65
CA LEU A 107 -3.87 -8.44 5.69
C LEU A 107 -5.10 -8.56 4.78
N GLY A 108 -5.56 -9.78 4.51
CA GLY A 108 -6.77 -10.05 3.73
C GLY A 108 -6.60 -9.95 2.22
N GLY A 109 -5.37 -10.04 1.70
CA GLY A 109 -5.14 -10.22 0.28
C GLY A 109 -5.55 -11.62 -0.20
N SER A 110 -6.13 -11.71 -1.39
CA SER A 110 -6.52 -12.98 -1.99
C SER A 110 -5.28 -13.82 -2.32
N PRO A 111 -5.23 -15.10 -1.92
CA PRO A 111 -4.07 -15.96 -2.15
C PRO A 111 -3.88 -16.32 -3.63
N ASN A 112 -4.95 -16.28 -4.43
CA ASN A 112 -5.00 -16.81 -5.80
C ASN A 112 -5.35 -15.75 -6.86
N ALA A 113 -5.78 -14.55 -6.48
CA ALA A 113 -6.17 -13.52 -7.45
C ALA A 113 -4.97 -13.10 -8.32
N PRO A 114 -5.03 -13.23 -9.65
CA PRO A 114 -3.92 -12.85 -10.53
C PRO A 114 -3.50 -11.40 -10.38
N ALA A 115 -4.45 -10.49 -10.13
CA ALA A 115 -4.17 -9.07 -9.89
C ALA A 115 -3.34 -8.85 -8.61
N ASN A 116 -3.53 -9.71 -7.60
CA ASN A 116 -2.78 -9.67 -6.35
C ASN A 116 -1.38 -10.30 -6.46
N LEU A 117 -1.04 -10.99 -7.54
CA LEU A 117 0.24 -11.70 -7.66
C LEU A 117 1.26 -10.90 -8.48
N ASP A 118 2.50 -10.89 -8.01
CA ASP A 118 3.66 -10.36 -8.72
C ASP A 118 4.94 -11.09 -8.30
N VAL A 119 6.10 -10.65 -8.78
CA VAL A 119 7.41 -11.05 -8.27
C VAL A 119 8.13 -9.86 -7.65
N ARG A 120 8.86 -10.10 -6.56
CA ARG A 120 9.63 -9.08 -5.85
C ARG A 120 10.98 -9.63 -5.44
N ARG A 121 12.05 -8.84 -5.54
CA ARG A 121 13.36 -9.21 -5.01
C ARG A 121 13.27 -9.47 -3.50
N TRP A 122 13.98 -10.47 -2.99
CA TRP A 122 14.03 -10.77 -1.56
C TRP A 122 14.59 -9.60 -0.77
N GLU A 123 15.69 -9.04 -1.26
CA GLU A 123 16.49 -8.03 -0.58
C GLU A 123 16.17 -6.60 -1.01
N GLY A 124 16.72 -5.65 -0.27
CA GLY A 124 16.60 -4.22 -0.53
C GLY A 124 15.53 -3.54 0.32
N ARG A 125 15.48 -2.21 0.21
CA ARG A 125 14.57 -1.37 1.00
C ARG A 125 13.10 -1.68 0.71
N ASN A 126 12.76 -1.96 -0.54
CA ASN A 126 11.43 -2.42 -0.92
C ASN A 126 11.34 -3.96 -1.04
N GLY A 127 12.30 -4.71 -0.48
CA GLY A 127 12.40 -6.15 -0.63
C GLY A 127 11.31 -6.94 0.09
N GLN A 128 11.05 -8.16 -0.38
CA GLN A 128 10.00 -9.03 0.14
C GLN A 128 10.17 -9.33 1.63
N ARG A 129 11.41 -9.56 2.11
CA ARG A 129 11.65 -9.87 3.54
C ARG A 129 11.21 -8.75 4.48
N ARG A 130 11.36 -7.49 4.05
CA ARG A 130 10.90 -6.33 4.84
C ARG A 130 9.38 -6.22 4.79
N LYS A 131 8.79 -6.42 3.61
CA LYS A 131 7.34 -6.41 3.40
C LYS A 131 6.63 -7.45 4.28
N GLU A 132 7.15 -8.68 4.33
CA GLU A 132 6.59 -9.77 5.15
C GLU A 132 6.64 -9.44 6.65
N ARG A 133 7.76 -8.89 7.15
CA ARG A 133 7.86 -8.45 8.55
C ARG A 133 6.85 -7.36 8.87
N LEU A 134 6.69 -6.38 7.98
CA LEU A 134 5.68 -5.34 8.13
C LEU A 134 4.27 -5.93 8.13
N ALA A 135 3.97 -6.89 7.25
CA ALA A 135 2.67 -7.54 7.21
C ALA A 135 2.35 -8.30 8.51
N VAL A 136 3.32 -9.04 9.07
CA VAL A 136 3.18 -9.71 10.37
C VAL A 136 2.93 -8.69 11.49
N TYR A 137 3.65 -7.57 11.44
CA TYR A 137 3.50 -6.49 12.41
C TYR A 137 2.10 -5.86 12.36
N LEU A 138 1.65 -5.43 11.18
CA LEU A 138 0.34 -4.84 10.99
C LEU A 138 -0.79 -5.81 11.34
N LYS A 139 -0.63 -7.10 10.98
CA LYS A 139 -1.54 -8.18 11.37
C LYS A 139 -1.68 -8.28 12.89
N ARG A 140 -0.58 -8.14 13.65
CA ARG A 140 -0.64 -8.10 15.12
C ARG A 140 -1.51 -6.94 15.60
N CYS A 141 -1.27 -5.72 15.11
CA CYS A 141 -2.04 -4.54 15.51
C CYS A 141 -3.54 -4.65 15.16
N VAL A 142 -3.85 -5.29 14.02
CA VAL A 142 -5.24 -5.60 13.66
C VAL A 142 -5.86 -6.58 14.64
N CYS A 143 -5.16 -7.66 14.98
CA CYS A 143 -5.68 -8.70 15.86
C CYS A 143 -5.74 -8.33 17.34
N THR A 144 -4.98 -7.32 17.78
CA THR A 144 -5.09 -6.73 19.13
C THR A 144 -6.15 -5.63 19.21
N GLY A 145 -6.75 -5.23 18.07
CA GLY A 145 -7.75 -4.16 18.00
C GLY A 145 -7.17 -2.74 18.02
N ASP A 146 -5.84 -2.61 18.01
CA ASP A 146 -5.15 -1.31 17.97
C ASP A 146 -5.29 -0.62 16.60
N MET A 147 -5.61 -1.36 15.55
CA MET A 147 -5.70 -0.89 14.17
C MET A 147 -6.84 -1.59 13.42
N THR A 148 -7.53 -0.87 12.53
CA THR A 148 -8.50 -1.51 11.62
C THR A 148 -7.80 -2.24 10.47
N LEU A 149 -8.40 -3.30 9.94
CA LEU A 149 -7.91 -4.00 8.76
C LEU A 149 -7.69 -3.04 7.58
N ARG A 150 -8.61 -2.09 7.39
CA ARG A 150 -8.51 -1.07 6.33
C ARG A 150 -7.30 -0.16 6.50
N ALA A 151 -6.98 0.25 7.73
CA ALA A 151 -5.79 1.05 8.00
C ALA A 151 -4.51 0.25 7.71
N ALA A 152 -4.44 -1.02 8.12
CA ALA A 152 -3.33 -1.91 7.79
C ALA A 152 -3.13 -2.08 6.27
N GLN A 153 -4.23 -2.30 5.54
CA GLN A 153 -4.22 -2.39 4.07
C GLN A 153 -3.73 -1.06 3.45
N SER A 154 -4.12 0.08 4.01
CA SER A 154 -3.68 1.38 3.53
C SER A 154 -2.19 1.61 3.75
N ALA A 155 -1.68 1.28 4.94
CA ALA A 155 -0.26 1.33 5.25
C ALA A 155 0.56 0.45 4.30
N MET A 156 0.05 -0.74 3.95
CA MET A 156 0.73 -1.68 3.05
C MET A 156 0.66 -1.27 1.57
N ALA A 157 -0.41 -0.62 1.14
CA ALA A 157 -0.60 -0.20 -0.25
C ALA A 157 0.14 1.10 -0.60
N GLY A 158 0.43 1.93 0.42
CA GLY A 158 1.19 3.18 0.30
C GLY A 158 2.70 2.98 0.29
N ASP A 159 3.43 4.06 0.58
CA ASP A 159 4.90 4.11 0.55
C ASP A 159 5.56 3.53 1.82
N TRP A 160 5.18 2.30 2.17
CA TRP A 160 5.69 1.60 3.34
C TRP A 160 7.23 1.49 3.41
N PRO A 161 8.01 1.39 2.31
CA PRO A 161 9.46 1.35 2.42
C PRO A 161 10.06 2.64 3.00
N ASN A 162 9.38 3.77 2.79
CA ASN A 162 9.76 5.07 3.32
C ASN A 162 9.15 5.38 4.69
N LEU A 163 7.88 5.04 4.90
CA LEU A 163 7.17 5.31 6.15
C LEU A 163 7.62 4.43 7.31
N TYR A 164 8.06 3.20 7.01
CA TYR A 164 8.53 2.25 8.01
C TYR A 164 10.00 1.85 7.73
N PRO A 165 10.96 2.79 7.89
CA PRO A 165 12.37 2.52 7.62
C PRO A 165 12.96 1.57 8.68
N ASN A 166 12.50 1.68 9.92
CA ASN A 166 12.92 0.83 11.04
C ASN A 166 11.75 0.02 11.61
N LEU A 167 11.69 -1.27 11.28
CA LEU A 167 10.62 -2.15 11.74
C LEU A 167 10.76 -2.62 13.19
N SER A 168 11.95 -2.50 13.80
CA SER A 168 12.20 -3.02 15.16
C SER A 168 11.63 -2.13 16.27
N SER A 169 11.37 -0.86 15.98
CA SER A 169 10.88 0.13 16.95
C SER A 169 9.40 0.46 16.79
N MET A 170 8.65 -0.30 15.97
CA MET A 170 7.25 0.00 15.70
C MET A 170 6.36 -0.38 16.89
N SER A 171 5.45 0.52 17.29
CA SER A 171 4.33 0.24 18.21
C SER A 171 2.97 0.42 17.51
N CYS A 172 1.95 -0.32 17.96
CA CYS A 172 0.63 -0.25 17.32
C CYS A 172 -0.09 1.07 17.63
N GLN A 173 0.50 1.90 18.50
CA GLN A 173 0.06 3.24 18.82
C GLN A 173 0.56 4.21 17.74
N GLY A 174 -0.34 4.96 17.10
CA GLY A 174 0.01 6.04 16.17
C GLY A 174 -0.40 5.84 14.71
N TYR A 175 -1.47 5.08 14.46
CA TYR A 175 -2.09 4.95 13.13
C TYR A 175 -3.53 5.47 13.13
#